data_AF-A0A924YW96-F1
#
_entry.id   AF-A0A924YW96-F1
#
_cell.length_a   1.000
_cell.length_b   1.000
_cell.length_c   1.000
_cell.angle_alpha   90.00
_cell.angle_beta   90.00
_cell.angle_gamma   90.00
#
_symmetry.space_group_name_H-M   'P 1'
#
loop_
_entity.id
_entity.type
_entity.pdbx_description
1 polymer ?
#
loop_
_entity_poly.entity_id
_entity_poly.type
_entity_poly.pdbx_seq_one_letter_code
_entity_poly.pdbx_strand_id
1 'polypeptide(L)'
;VPQNVEIDLQQWGGLREQITLRRDTQIIEFADFQSMQTAINQGLSGKILGDRFLLIEQNTPAIETWIKQTIRYDQPFDRCLKITETGEVTQIKSVKDLLLDTQLQRWMEKRSSKNWALTQASVSKAAQSGHKASDILDFLDARRTDELPPLLRVALTAWAGRPPTLEMADVIVLRCTNADVFNAIAQSERLRSRFTAQLSPDLLLVDRSQLKQLKQDLEWLGIQPLDQLQID
;
A
#
# COMPACT_ATOMS: atom_id res chain seq x y z
N VAL A 1 -10.54 15.82 44.37
CA VAL A 1 -10.97 15.59 42.98
C VAL A 1 -12.48 15.32 43.03
N PRO A 2 -13.31 15.82 42.10
CA PRO A 2 -14.74 15.57 42.18
C PRO A 2 -15.03 14.06 42.02
N GLN A 3 -15.96 13.53 42.80
CA GLN A 3 -16.22 12.07 42.95
C GLN A 3 -16.48 11.34 41.63
N ASN A 4 -17.03 12.03 40.63
CA ASN A 4 -17.27 11.48 39.30
C ASN A 4 -15.97 11.12 38.54
N VAL A 5 -14.87 11.85 38.78
CA VAL A 5 -13.57 11.61 38.14
C VAL A 5 -12.83 10.44 38.80
N GLU A 6 -13.05 10.20 40.10
CA GLU A 6 -12.46 9.05 40.81
C GLU A 6 -13.14 7.73 40.45
N ILE A 7 -14.48 7.73 40.26
CA ILE A 7 -15.24 6.56 39.81
C ILE A 7 -14.83 6.17 38.38
N ASP A 8 -14.68 7.15 37.49
CA ASP A 8 -14.15 6.90 36.15
C ASP A 8 -12.71 6.34 36.24
N LEU A 9 -11.79 6.98 36.95
CA LEU A 9 -10.41 6.47 37.05
C LEU A 9 -10.30 5.05 37.64
N GLN A 10 -11.17 4.66 38.58
CA GLN A 10 -11.23 3.29 39.08
C GLN A 10 -11.87 2.30 38.10
N GLN A 11 -12.91 2.70 37.36
CA GLN A 11 -13.47 1.88 36.28
C GLN A 11 -12.47 1.69 35.13
N TRP A 12 -11.73 2.73 34.77
CA TRP A 12 -10.64 2.68 33.79
C TRP A 12 -9.46 1.84 34.31
N GLY A 13 -9.14 1.91 35.61
CA GLY A 13 -8.17 1.02 36.27
C GLY A 13 -8.59 -0.45 36.22
N GLY A 14 -9.85 -0.77 36.54
CA GLY A 14 -10.39 -2.13 36.50
C GLY A 14 -10.51 -2.72 35.10
N LEU A 15 -10.78 -1.90 34.08
CA LEU A 15 -10.78 -2.34 32.67
C LEU A 15 -9.36 -2.57 32.13
N ARG A 16 -8.38 -1.78 32.59
CA ARG A 16 -6.97 -1.91 32.20
C ARG A 16 -6.32 -3.19 32.72
N GLU A 17 -6.82 -3.75 33.82
CA GLU A 17 -6.34 -5.00 34.43
C GLU A 17 -6.96 -6.28 33.86
N GLN A 18 -7.90 -6.20 32.90
CA GLN A 18 -8.60 -7.39 32.36
C GLN A 18 -7.97 -8.05 31.14
N ILE A 19 -6.81 -7.58 30.66
CA ILE A 19 -6.12 -8.21 29.53
C ILE A 19 -5.22 -9.34 30.06
N THR A 20 -5.75 -10.55 30.11
CA THR A 20 -4.93 -11.75 30.38
C THR A 20 -4.23 -12.21 29.12
N LEU A 21 -2.91 -12.00 29.03
CA LEU A 21 -2.09 -12.54 27.94
C LEU A 21 -1.83 -14.04 28.19
N ARG A 22 -2.31 -14.89 27.29
CA ARG A 22 -1.98 -16.32 27.28
C ARG A 22 -0.97 -16.60 26.17
N ARG A 23 0.08 -17.35 26.50
CA ARG A 23 1.09 -17.83 25.54
C ARG A 23 0.82 -19.30 25.22
N ASP A 24 1.31 -19.77 24.08
CA ASP A 24 1.26 -21.18 23.66
C ASP A 24 -0.15 -21.80 23.75
N THR A 25 -1.12 -21.05 23.26
CA THR A 25 -2.53 -21.39 23.37
C THR A 25 -3.02 -22.12 22.12
N GLN A 26 -3.79 -23.19 22.33
CA GLN A 26 -4.47 -23.93 21.27
C GLN A 26 -5.96 -23.59 21.27
N ILE A 27 -6.47 -23.26 20.09
CA ILE A 27 -7.89 -23.00 19.85
C ILE A 27 -8.35 -23.95 18.76
N ILE A 28 -9.49 -24.62 18.97
CA ILE A 28 -10.13 -25.44 17.96
C ILE A 28 -11.35 -24.69 17.42
N GLU A 29 -11.42 -24.55 16.10
CA GLU A 29 -12.59 -24.05 15.40
C GLU A 29 -13.50 -25.21 14.99
N PHE A 30 -14.78 -25.09 15.33
CA PHE A 30 -15.86 -26.00 14.93
C PHE A 30 -16.71 -25.37 13.84
N ALA A 31 -17.43 -26.19 13.07
CA ALA A 31 -18.35 -25.72 12.04
C ALA A 31 -19.49 -24.89 12.65
N ASP A 32 -20.00 -25.32 13.79
CA ASP A 32 -21.08 -24.70 14.55
C ASP A 32 -20.99 -25.04 16.05
N PHE A 33 -21.83 -24.37 16.84
CA PHE A 33 -21.90 -24.55 18.30
C PHE A 33 -22.29 -25.97 18.71
N GLN A 34 -23.18 -26.62 17.94
CA GLN A 34 -23.67 -27.96 18.25
C GLN A 34 -22.56 -29.01 18.11
N SER A 35 -21.71 -28.89 17.08
CA SER A 35 -20.54 -29.74 16.85
C SER A 35 -19.53 -29.58 17.98
N MET A 36 -19.29 -28.34 18.43
CA MET A 36 -18.43 -28.07 19.58
C MET A 36 -18.99 -28.72 20.86
N GLN A 37 -20.28 -28.56 21.13
CA GLN A 37 -20.92 -29.10 22.32
C GLN A 37 -20.91 -30.64 22.32
N THR A 38 -21.06 -31.25 21.15
CA THR A 38 -20.91 -32.71 20.98
C THR A 38 -19.50 -33.17 21.31
N ALA A 39 -18.46 -32.45 20.86
CA ALA A 39 -17.07 -32.75 21.18
C ALA A 39 -16.79 -32.62 22.69
N ILE A 40 -17.33 -31.59 23.34
CA ILE A 40 -17.22 -31.40 24.79
C ILE A 40 -17.85 -32.57 25.55
N ASN A 41 -19.06 -32.98 25.16
CA ASN A 41 -19.76 -34.12 25.76
C ASN A 41 -19.03 -35.46 25.54
N GLN A 42 -18.17 -35.56 24.51
CA GLN A 42 -17.34 -36.73 24.22
C GLN A 42 -15.97 -36.68 24.92
N GLY A 43 -15.75 -35.71 25.83
CA GLY A 43 -14.56 -35.65 26.69
C GLY A 43 -13.55 -34.55 26.34
N LEU A 44 -13.85 -33.67 25.38
CA LEU A 44 -12.99 -32.54 25.07
C LEU A 44 -13.18 -31.42 26.11
N SER A 45 -12.14 -31.17 26.93
CA SER A 45 -12.15 -30.07 27.92
C SER A 45 -11.61 -28.77 27.34
N GLY A 46 -12.28 -27.66 27.64
CA GLY A 46 -11.86 -26.32 27.23
C GLY A 46 -12.83 -25.22 27.64
N LYS A 47 -12.41 -23.97 27.45
CA LYS A 47 -13.24 -22.77 27.65
C LYS A 47 -13.86 -22.33 26.32
N ILE A 48 -15.18 -22.17 26.29
CA ILE A 48 -15.89 -21.70 25.11
C ILE A 48 -15.50 -20.24 24.80
N LEU A 49 -15.18 -19.98 23.52
CA LEU A 49 -14.87 -18.68 22.96
C LEU A 49 -15.86 -18.38 21.81
N GLY A 50 -16.98 -17.74 22.15
CA GLY A 50 -18.04 -17.47 21.17
C GLY A 50 -18.69 -18.75 20.64
N ASP A 51 -19.20 -18.68 19.41
CA ASP A 51 -20.13 -19.72 18.91
C ASP A 51 -19.43 -20.95 18.34
N ARG A 52 -18.14 -20.82 17.99
CA ARG A 52 -17.43 -21.81 17.18
C ARG A 52 -16.03 -22.15 17.66
N PHE A 53 -15.52 -21.46 18.69
CA PHE A 53 -14.15 -21.67 19.13
C PHE A 53 -14.12 -22.24 20.54
N LEU A 54 -13.25 -23.21 20.75
CA LEU A 54 -12.94 -23.77 22.08
C LEU A 54 -11.46 -23.53 22.38
N LEU A 55 -11.20 -22.83 23.47
CA LEU A 55 -9.87 -22.69 24.06
C LEU A 55 -9.53 -23.97 24.80
N ILE A 56 -8.51 -24.69 24.35
CA ILE A 56 -8.13 -25.98 24.93
C ILE A 56 -7.29 -25.77 26.18
N GLU A 57 -7.60 -26.53 27.23
CA GLU A 57 -6.81 -26.56 28.46
C GLU A 57 -5.49 -27.31 28.23
N GLN A 58 -4.45 -26.94 28.99
CA GLN A 58 -3.17 -27.66 28.89
C GLN A 58 -3.38 -29.13 29.31
N ASN A 59 -2.82 -30.05 28.53
CA ASN A 59 -2.90 -31.51 28.72
C ASN A 59 -4.28 -32.15 28.49
N THR A 60 -5.18 -31.53 27.71
CA THR A 60 -6.39 -32.23 27.26
C THR A 60 -6.00 -33.51 26.48
N PRO A 61 -6.41 -34.70 26.93
CA PRO A 61 -6.06 -35.95 26.25
C PRO A 61 -6.79 -36.08 24.90
N ALA A 62 -6.14 -36.75 23.94
CA ALA A 62 -6.73 -37.12 22.64
C ALA A 62 -7.23 -35.95 21.76
N ILE A 63 -6.69 -34.73 21.91
CA ILE A 63 -7.05 -33.58 21.06
C ILE A 63 -6.80 -33.84 19.57
N GLU A 64 -5.78 -34.63 19.25
CA GLU A 64 -5.34 -34.90 17.88
C GLU A 64 -6.44 -35.56 17.04
N THR A 65 -7.31 -36.36 17.67
CA THR A 65 -8.44 -37.02 17.00
C THR A 65 -9.46 -36.01 16.46
N TRP A 66 -9.51 -34.81 17.03
CA TRP A 66 -10.43 -33.74 16.65
C TRP A 66 -9.85 -32.76 15.62
N ILE A 67 -8.52 -32.76 15.45
CA ILE A 67 -7.81 -31.77 14.65
C ILE A 67 -7.66 -32.29 13.22
N LYS A 68 -8.46 -31.73 12.30
CA LYS A 68 -8.33 -32.02 10.86
C LYS A 68 -7.22 -31.21 10.19
N GLN A 69 -6.90 -30.05 10.72
CA GLN A 69 -5.91 -29.13 10.18
C GLN A 69 -5.39 -28.23 11.30
N THR A 70 -4.07 -28.05 11.33
CA THR A 70 -3.39 -27.16 12.28
C THR A 70 -2.92 -25.91 11.56
N ILE A 71 -3.22 -24.75 12.12
CA ILE A 71 -2.70 -23.46 11.64
C ILE A 71 -1.69 -22.96 12.67
N ARG A 72 -0.47 -22.68 12.21
CA ARG A 72 0.64 -22.23 13.04
C ARG A 72 0.94 -20.77 12.76
N TYR A 73 0.51 -19.89 13.67
CA TYR A 73 0.71 -18.43 13.55
C TYR A 73 2.14 -17.99 13.91
N ASP A 74 2.98 -18.91 14.38
CA ASP A 74 4.42 -18.71 14.59
C ASP A 74 5.24 -19.03 13.33
N GLN A 75 4.60 -19.46 12.24
CA GLN A 75 5.22 -19.77 10.96
C GLN A 75 4.88 -18.70 9.91
N PRO A 76 5.65 -18.59 8.81
CA PRO A 76 5.33 -17.69 7.72
C PRO A 76 3.91 -17.90 7.20
N PHE A 77 3.19 -16.81 6.98
CA PHE A 77 1.82 -16.86 6.46
C PHE A 77 1.77 -17.40 5.04
N ASP A 78 0.62 -17.98 4.73
CA ASP A 78 0.29 -18.36 3.37
C ASP A 78 0.21 -17.13 2.46
N ARG A 79 1.03 -17.14 1.39
CA ARG A 79 0.92 -16.18 0.30
C ARG A 79 -0.34 -16.45 -0.51
N CYS A 80 -1.38 -15.64 -0.30
CA CYS A 80 -2.72 -15.86 -0.84
C CYS A 80 -3.31 -14.67 -1.60
N LEU A 81 -2.58 -13.55 -1.71
CA LEU A 81 -3.08 -12.33 -2.32
C LEU A 81 -2.40 -12.05 -3.67
N LYS A 82 -3.18 -11.57 -4.63
CA LYS A 82 -2.68 -10.87 -5.81
C LYS A 82 -3.12 -9.42 -5.78
N ILE A 83 -2.24 -8.53 -6.24
CA ILE A 83 -2.44 -7.09 -6.15
C ILE A 83 -2.08 -6.47 -7.49
N THR A 84 -2.99 -5.67 -8.04
CA THR A 84 -2.76 -4.90 -9.26
C THR A 84 -2.11 -3.56 -8.93
N GLU A 85 -1.54 -2.90 -9.93
CA GLU A 85 -0.97 -1.56 -9.79
C GLU A 85 -2.01 -0.51 -9.35
N THR A 86 -3.29 -0.73 -9.67
CA THR A 86 -4.42 0.13 -9.28
C THR A 86 -4.91 -0.09 -7.85
N GLY A 87 -4.33 -1.05 -7.11
CA GLY A 87 -4.70 -1.35 -5.73
C GLY A 87 -5.86 -2.34 -5.59
N GLU A 88 -6.25 -3.05 -6.65
CA GLU A 88 -7.21 -4.15 -6.54
C GLU A 88 -6.51 -5.37 -5.92
N VAL A 89 -7.12 -5.94 -4.88
CA VAL A 89 -6.56 -7.06 -4.13
C VAL A 89 -7.52 -8.23 -4.22
N THR A 90 -7.03 -9.36 -4.73
CA THR A 90 -7.82 -10.59 -4.88
C THR A 90 -7.18 -11.72 -4.08
N GLN A 91 -7.98 -12.37 -3.24
CA GLN A 91 -7.60 -13.61 -2.58
C GLN A 91 -7.69 -14.78 -3.57
N ILE A 92 -6.54 -15.23 -4.06
CA ILE A 92 -6.47 -16.27 -5.10
C ILE A 92 -6.60 -17.69 -4.56
N LYS A 93 -6.31 -17.90 -3.26
CA LYS A 93 -6.45 -19.19 -2.59
C LYS A 93 -7.20 -19.03 -1.28
N SER A 94 -8.15 -19.93 -1.03
CA SER A 94 -8.84 -19.99 0.26
C SER A 94 -7.83 -20.45 1.32
N VAL A 95 -7.63 -19.65 2.35
CA VAL A 95 -6.79 -20.00 3.50
C VAL A 95 -7.67 -20.04 4.74
N LYS A 96 -7.44 -21.03 5.61
CA LYS A 96 -8.03 -21.03 6.93
C LYS A 96 -7.08 -20.22 7.82
N ASP A 97 -7.41 -18.94 7.98
CA ASP A 97 -6.60 -17.98 8.71
C ASP A 97 -7.54 -16.99 9.40
N LEU A 98 -7.53 -17.02 10.73
CA LEU A 98 -8.38 -16.18 11.57
C LEU A 98 -7.97 -14.71 11.56
N LEU A 99 -6.71 -14.43 11.22
CA LEU A 99 -6.15 -13.08 11.23
C LEU A 99 -6.31 -12.40 9.87
N LEU A 100 -6.43 -13.13 8.77
CA LEU A 100 -6.39 -12.54 7.43
C LEU A 100 -7.41 -11.42 7.23
N ASP A 101 -8.70 -11.67 7.52
CA ASP A 101 -9.76 -10.68 7.27
C ASP A 101 -9.54 -9.40 8.11
N THR A 102 -9.19 -9.55 9.40
CA THR A 102 -8.91 -8.41 10.28
C THR A 102 -7.65 -7.63 9.88
N GLN A 103 -6.62 -8.33 9.39
CA GLN A 103 -5.42 -7.70 8.86
C GLN A 103 -5.70 -6.94 7.55
N LEU A 104 -6.55 -7.49 6.66
CA LEU A 104 -6.98 -6.81 5.44
C LEU A 104 -7.78 -5.55 5.77
N GLN A 105 -8.76 -5.64 6.68
CA GLN A 105 -9.59 -4.50 7.10
C GLN A 105 -8.79 -3.33 7.70
N ARG A 106 -7.59 -3.59 8.23
CA ARG A 106 -6.69 -2.53 8.73
C ARG A 106 -6.28 -1.56 7.62
N TRP A 107 -6.13 -2.06 6.39
CA TRP A 107 -5.51 -1.33 5.29
C TRP A 107 -6.39 -1.18 4.06
N MET A 108 -7.41 -2.02 3.92
CA MET A 108 -8.16 -2.20 2.70
C MET A 108 -9.66 -2.15 2.96
N GLU A 109 -10.39 -1.72 1.93
CA GLU A 109 -11.83 -1.72 1.89
C GLU A 109 -12.33 -3.06 1.31
N LYS A 110 -13.25 -3.72 2.02
CA LYS A 110 -13.84 -4.97 1.54
C LYS A 110 -14.80 -4.68 0.38
N ARG A 111 -14.60 -5.34 -0.76
CA ARG A 111 -15.50 -5.26 -1.93
C ARG A 111 -16.40 -6.49 -2.04
N SER A 112 -15.85 -7.67 -1.74
CA SER A 112 -16.58 -8.94 -1.70
C SER A 112 -15.92 -9.89 -0.71
N SER A 113 -16.33 -11.16 -0.69
CA SER A 113 -15.70 -12.19 0.16
C SER A 113 -14.22 -12.41 -0.15
N LYS A 114 -13.80 -12.22 -1.41
CA LYS A 114 -12.41 -12.45 -1.87
C LYS A 114 -11.73 -11.20 -2.44
N ASN A 115 -12.49 -10.14 -2.70
CA ASN A 115 -11.97 -8.93 -3.32
C ASN A 115 -11.94 -7.77 -2.35
N TRP A 116 -10.84 -7.04 -2.38
CA TRP A 116 -10.55 -5.90 -1.53
C TRP A 116 -9.97 -4.78 -2.39
N ALA A 117 -10.07 -3.56 -1.90
CA ALA A 117 -9.49 -2.39 -2.55
C ALA A 117 -8.54 -1.70 -1.58
N LEU A 118 -7.30 -1.52 -2.02
CA LEU A 118 -6.30 -0.74 -1.36
C LEU A 118 -6.35 0.68 -1.93
N THR A 119 -6.85 1.64 -1.16
CA THR A 119 -7.12 3.01 -1.63
C THR A 119 -6.26 4.01 -0.89
N GLN A 120 -6.11 5.21 -1.45
CA GLN A 120 -5.52 6.33 -0.72
C GLN A 120 -6.24 6.59 0.60
N ALA A 121 -7.58 6.55 0.61
CA ALA A 121 -8.38 6.84 1.80
C ALA A 121 -8.15 5.80 2.90
N SER A 122 -8.14 4.50 2.56
CA SER A 122 -7.93 3.42 3.52
C SER A 122 -6.52 3.46 4.13
N VAL A 123 -5.49 3.69 3.30
CA VAL A 123 -4.10 3.79 3.76
C VAL A 123 -3.85 5.05 4.57
N SER A 124 -4.41 6.19 4.15
CA SER A 124 -4.29 7.45 4.90
C SER A 124 -4.96 7.34 6.27
N LYS A 125 -6.12 6.69 6.36
CA LYS A 125 -6.81 6.43 7.63
C LYS A 125 -5.98 5.55 8.56
N ALA A 126 -5.35 4.50 8.03
CA ALA A 126 -4.46 3.64 8.80
C ALA A 126 -3.21 4.42 9.28
N ALA A 127 -2.64 5.28 8.43
CA ALA A 127 -1.52 6.14 8.79
C ALA A 127 -1.86 7.14 9.91
N GLN A 128 -3.04 7.76 9.85
CA GLN A 128 -3.55 8.63 10.92
C GLN A 128 -3.75 7.87 12.24
N SER A 129 -3.95 6.56 12.18
CA SER A 129 -4.07 5.67 13.35
C SER A 129 -2.72 5.18 13.89
N GLY A 130 -1.60 5.70 13.36
CA GLY A 130 -0.25 5.41 13.82
C GLY A 130 0.48 4.30 13.07
N HIS A 131 -0.12 3.72 12.02
CA HIS A 131 0.56 2.72 11.20
C HIS A 131 1.51 3.36 10.19
N LYS A 132 2.64 2.69 9.91
CA LYS A 132 3.67 3.17 8.99
C LYS A 132 3.52 2.55 7.61
N ALA A 133 4.09 3.20 6.59
CA ALA A 133 4.22 2.64 5.25
C ALA A 133 4.94 1.27 5.24
N SER A 134 5.96 1.10 6.11
CA SER A 134 6.66 -0.18 6.28
C SER A 134 5.70 -1.30 6.69
N ASP A 135 4.76 -1.02 7.59
CA ASP A 135 3.88 -2.03 8.16
C ASP A 135 2.97 -2.65 7.09
N ILE A 136 2.47 -1.83 6.15
CA ILE A 136 1.69 -2.35 5.02
C ILE A 136 2.59 -3.06 4.00
N LEU A 137 3.79 -2.56 3.73
CA LEU A 137 4.71 -3.20 2.79
C LEU A 137 5.11 -4.60 3.30
N ASP A 138 5.47 -4.72 4.57
CA ASP A 138 5.80 -5.99 5.23
C ASP A 138 4.61 -6.96 5.22
N PHE A 139 3.41 -6.46 5.52
CA PHE A 139 2.18 -7.25 5.40
C PHE A 139 1.97 -7.77 3.99
N LEU A 140 2.12 -6.92 2.98
CA LEU A 140 1.94 -7.30 1.58
C LEU A 140 3.02 -8.28 1.13
N ASP A 141 4.28 -8.11 1.55
CA ASP A 141 5.39 -9.03 1.22
C ASP A 141 5.17 -10.42 1.85
N ALA A 142 4.59 -10.48 3.05
CA ALA A 142 4.26 -11.74 3.71
C ALA A 142 3.07 -12.46 3.05
N ARG A 143 2.12 -11.73 2.46
CA ARG A 143 0.82 -12.28 2.02
C ARG A 143 0.65 -12.41 0.52
N ARG A 144 1.40 -11.67 -0.31
CA ARG A 144 1.19 -11.70 -1.76
C ARG A 144 1.97 -12.82 -2.44
N THR A 145 1.47 -13.30 -3.58
CA THR A 145 2.16 -14.35 -4.36
C THR A 145 3.20 -13.79 -5.31
N ASP A 146 2.96 -12.60 -5.85
CA ASP A 146 3.75 -12.02 -6.95
C ASP A 146 4.60 -10.84 -6.42
N GLU A 147 5.38 -10.18 -7.26
CA GLU A 147 6.10 -8.96 -6.82
C GLU A 147 5.13 -7.78 -6.63
N LEU A 148 5.47 -6.83 -5.75
CA LEU A 148 4.67 -5.59 -5.64
C LEU A 148 4.91 -4.74 -6.89
N PRO A 149 3.85 -4.27 -7.58
CA PRO A 149 4.01 -3.29 -8.64
C PRO A 149 4.80 -2.07 -8.13
N PRO A 150 5.88 -1.65 -8.82
CA PRO A 150 6.75 -0.57 -8.33
C PRO A 150 6.01 0.75 -8.09
N LEU A 151 5.09 1.14 -8.98
CA LEU A 151 4.30 2.35 -8.82
C LEU A 151 3.40 2.29 -7.59
N LEU A 152 2.80 1.12 -7.31
CA LEU A 152 1.98 0.94 -6.11
C LEU A 152 2.83 1.09 -4.84
N ARG A 153 4.09 0.64 -4.83
CA ARG A 153 5.00 0.87 -3.69
C ARG A 153 5.22 2.36 -3.41
N VAL A 154 5.40 3.15 -4.47
CA VAL A 154 5.52 4.62 -4.37
C VAL A 154 4.21 5.21 -3.88
N ALA A 155 3.07 4.78 -4.42
CA ALA A 155 1.75 5.25 -4.01
C ALA A 155 1.47 4.97 -2.53
N LEU A 156 1.78 3.76 -2.03
CA LEU A 156 1.61 3.41 -0.62
C LEU A 156 2.44 4.29 0.30
N THR A 157 3.66 4.61 -0.10
CA THR A 157 4.54 5.51 0.67
C THR A 157 3.98 6.93 0.67
N ALA A 158 3.48 7.40 -0.47
CA ALA A 158 2.84 8.71 -0.60
C ALA A 158 1.55 8.81 0.23
N TRP A 159 0.65 7.82 0.14
CA TRP A 159 -0.60 7.75 0.89
C TRP A 159 -0.37 7.64 2.40
N ALA A 160 0.75 7.06 2.83
CA ALA A 160 1.16 7.02 4.23
C ALA A 160 1.83 8.33 4.72
N GLY A 161 1.78 9.41 3.94
CA GLY A 161 2.24 10.75 4.34
C GLY A 161 3.69 11.08 3.97
N ARG A 162 4.30 10.31 3.06
CA ARG A 162 5.64 10.59 2.52
C ARG A 162 5.60 10.70 0.99
N PRO A 163 4.89 11.69 0.42
CA PRO A 163 4.84 11.87 -1.02
C PRO A 163 6.25 12.22 -1.56
N PRO A 164 6.64 11.68 -2.72
CA PRO A 164 7.86 12.12 -3.39
C PRO A 164 7.70 13.58 -3.85
N THR A 165 8.81 14.31 -3.89
CA THR A 165 8.86 15.61 -4.55
C THR A 165 8.90 15.39 -6.05
N LEU A 166 7.94 15.97 -6.76
CA LEU A 166 7.88 15.97 -8.22
C LEU A 166 7.83 17.42 -8.69
N GLU A 167 8.64 17.74 -9.68
CA GLU A 167 8.66 19.04 -10.33
C GLU A 167 8.19 18.87 -11.77
N MET A 168 7.24 19.70 -12.18
CA MET A 168 6.70 19.74 -13.53
C MET A 168 6.75 21.17 -14.04
N ALA A 169 7.15 21.33 -15.29
CA ALA A 169 7.19 22.63 -15.96
C ALA A 169 6.70 22.50 -17.40
N ASP A 170 5.91 23.48 -17.84
CA ASP A 170 5.50 23.61 -19.24
C ASP A 170 6.65 24.25 -20.04
N VAL A 171 7.31 23.46 -20.87
CA VAL A 171 8.49 23.89 -21.63
C VAL A 171 8.27 23.70 -23.12
N ILE A 172 8.91 24.54 -23.93
CA ILE A 172 9.00 24.35 -25.38
C ILE A 172 10.35 23.71 -25.69
N VAL A 173 10.35 22.70 -26.54
CA VAL A 173 11.58 22.04 -27.00
C VAL A 173 11.81 22.39 -28.46
N LEU A 174 12.96 22.99 -28.77
CA LEU A 174 13.43 23.23 -30.12
C LEU A 174 14.40 22.12 -30.51
N ARG A 175 14.03 21.31 -31.50
CA ARG A 175 14.90 20.28 -32.08
C ARG A 175 15.55 20.80 -33.36
N CYS A 176 16.86 20.65 -33.49
CA CYS A 176 17.59 20.91 -34.73
C CYS A 176 18.46 19.69 -35.05
N THR A 177 18.09 18.93 -36.08
CA THR A 177 18.80 17.71 -36.48
C THR A 177 20.12 18.01 -37.21
N ASN A 178 20.32 19.24 -37.68
CA ASN A 178 21.56 19.67 -38.30
C ASN A 178 22.51 20.24 -37.24
N ALA A 179 23.63 19.53 -37.00
CA ALA A 179 24.60 19.88 -35.97
C ALA A 179 25.24 21.27 -36.17
N ASP A 180 25.52 21.68 -37.41
CA ASP A 180 26.15 22.98 -37.68
C ASP A 180 25.19 24.13 -37.36
N VAL A 181 23.92 23.97 -37.75
CA VAL A 181 22.85 24.94 -37.44
C VAL A 181 22.58 24.98 -35.94
N PHE A 182 22.52 23.82 -35.29
CA PHE A 182 22.36 23.74 -33.84
C PHE A 182 23.48 24.48 -33.11
N ASN A 183 24.74 24.22 -33.47
CA ASN A 183 25.89 24.86 -32.85
C ASN A 183 25.87 26.37 -33.06
N ALA A 184 25.51 26.84 -34.26
CA ALA A 184 25.37 28.26 -34.54
C ALA A 184 24.26 28.92 -33.70
N ILE A 185 23.11 28.26 -33.54
CA ILE A 185 21.99 28.75 -32.72
C ILE A 185 22.37 28.76 -31.22
N ALA A 186 22.99 27.69 -30.73
CA ALA A 186 23.36 27.52 -29.32
C ALA A 186 24.48 28.48 -28.88
N GLN A 187 25.41 28.82 -29.79
CA GLN A 187 26.51 29.75 -29.52
C GLN A 187 26.13 31.23 -29.75
N SER A 188 25.00 31.51 -30.40
CA SER A 188 24.55 32.88 -30.67
C SER A 188 24.22 33.64 -29.39
N GLU A 189 24.95 34.72 -29.09
CA GLU A 189 24.70 35.57 -27.91
C GLU A 189 23.29 36.17 -27.92
N ARG A 190 22.76 36.50 -29.11
CA ARG A 190 21.40 37.02 -29.27
C ARG A 190 20.34 36.00 -28.85
N LEU A 191 20.50 34.74 -29.27
CA LEU A 191 19.53 33.68 -29.01
C LEU A 191 19.74 33.00 -27.65
N ARG A 192 20.94 33.07 -27.07
CA ARG A 192 21.29 32.43 -25.79
C ARG A 192 20.32 32.83 -24.67
N SER A 193 19.89 34.09 -24.63
CA SER A 193 18.92 34.59 -23.64
C SER A 193 17.51 33.99 -23.76
N ARG A 194 17.22 33.31 -24.88
CA ARG A 194 15.93 32.66 -25.15
C ARG A 194 15.90 31.19 -24.71
N PHE A 195 17.06 30.60 -24.44
CA PHE A 195 17.19 29.19 -24.05
C PHE A 195 17.38 29.07 -22.54
N THR A 196 16.61 28.19 -21.91
CA THR A 196 16.73 27.87 -20.48
C THR A 196 17.85 26.87 -20.26
N ALA A 197 17.93 25.85 -21.11
CA ALA A 197 18.92 24.78 -21.00
C ALA A 197 19.12 24.08 -22.36
N GLN A 198 20.23 23.37 -22.48
CA GLN A 198 20.47 22.40 -23.54
C GLN A 198 20.26 20.99 -22.96
N LEU A 199 19.35 20.21 -23.55
CA LEU A 199 19.06 18.85 -23.08
C LEU A 199 19.94 17.79 -23.77
N SER A 200 20.27 18.03 -25.04
CA SER A 200 21.10 17.16 -25.87
C SER A 200 21.82 17.98 -26.95
N PRO A 201 22.73 17.38 -27.75
CA PRO A 201 23.36 18.05 -28.89
C PRO A 201 22.41 18.47 -30.03
N ASP A 202 21.12 18.15 -29.94
CA ASP A 202 20.09 18.49 -30.94
C ASP A 202 18.82 19.11 -30.32
N LEU A 203 18.74 19.27 -28.99
CA LEU A 203 17.57 19.79 -28.27
C LEU A 203 17.91 20.97 -27.35
N LEU A 204 17.21 22.09 -27.58
CA LEU A 204 17.23 23.27 -26.73
C LEU A 204 15.88 23.43 -26.03
N LEU A 205 15.93 23.71 -24.73
CA LEU A 205 14.77 23.99 -23.91
C LEU A 205 14.54 25.51 -23.90
N VAL A 206 13.32 25.91 -24.23
CA VAL A 206 12.88 27.31 -24.37
C VAL A 206 11.73 27.52 -23.41
N ASP A 207 11.80 28.58 -22.61
CA ASP A 207 10.66 29.00 -21.81
C ASP A 207 9.51 29.47 -22.71
N ARG A 208 8.27 29.07 -22.39
CA ARG A 208 7.09 29.41 -23.20
C ARG A 208 6.92 30.93 -23.38
N SER A 209 7.33 31.75 -22.42
CA SER A 209 7.29 33.22 -22.53
C SER A 209 8.20 33.77 -23.64
N GLN A 210 9.30 33.07 -23.95
CA GLN A 210 10.28 33.49 -24.96
C GLN A 210 9.93 33.00 -26.36
N LEU A 211 8.94 32.11 -26.51
CA LEU A 211 8.58 31.48 -27.78
C LEU A 211 8.31 32.49 -28.90
N LYS A 212 7.52 33.53 -28.62
CA LYS A 212 7.17 34.54 -29.62
C LYS A 212 8.41 35.29 -30.11
N GLN A 213 9.30 35.64 -29.20
CA GLN A 213 10.52 36.37 -29.52
C GLN A 213 11.53 35.48 -30.25
N LEU A 214 11.64 34.21 -29.84
CA LEU A 214 12.46 33.22 -30.53
C LEU A 214 11.97 32.99 -31.97
N LYS A 215 10.67 32.85 -32.20
CA LYS A 215 10.12 32.73 -33.56
C LYS A 215 10.48 33.93 -34.42
N GLN A 216 10.35 35.15 -33.89
CA GLN A 216 10.78 36.37 -34.60
C GLN A 216 12.28 36.39 -34.90
N ASP A 217 13.11 35.99 -33.93
CA ASP A 217 14.55 35.96 -34.09
C ASP A 217 14.99 34.89 -35.13
N LEU A 218 14.33 33.73 -35.16
CA LEU A 218 14.56 32.68 -36.16
C LEU A 218 14.02 33.06 -37.54
N GLU A 219 12.83 33.66 -37.63
CA GLU A 219 12.28 34.18 -38.88
C GLU A 219 13.20 35.22 -39.51
N TRP A 220 13.80 36.10 -38.71
CA TRP A 220 14.80 37.06 -39.19
C TRP A 220 16.05 36.38 -39.77
N LEU A 221 16.42 35.20 -39.26
CA LEU A 221 17.49 34.35 -39.79
C LEU A 221 17.06 33.51 -41.02
N GLY A 222 15.80 33.60 -41.44
CA GLY A 222 15.23 32.76 -42.50
C GLY A 222 14.95 31.31 -42.07
N ILE A 223 14.95 31.03 -40.77
CA ILE A 223 14.71 29.70 -40.21
C ILE A 223 13.26 29.64 -39.73
N GLN A 224 12.47 28.73 -40.30
CA GLN A 224 11.10 28.48 -39.85
C GLN A 224 11.02 27.12 -39.13
N PRO A 225 10.90 27.10 -37.79
CA PRO A 225 10.71 25.86 -37.07
C PRO A 225 9.31 25.29 -37.37
N LEU A 226 9.22 23.96 -37.46
CA LEU A 226 7.94 23.27 -37.53
C LEU A 226 7.19 23.44 -36.21
N ASP A 227 5.86 23.52 -36.27
CA ASP A 227 5.01 23.68 -35.07
C ASP A 227 4.85 22.39 -34.25
N GLN A 228 5.32 21.25 -34.78
CA GLN A 228 5.30 19.96 -34.09
C GLN A 228 6.66 19.29 -34.17
N LEU A 229 7.08 18.73 -33.04
CA LEU A 229 8.30 17.94 -32.94
C LEU A 229 8.00 16.55 -33.51
N GLN A 230 8.71 16.17 -34.58
CA GLN A 230 8.65 14.81 -35.11
C GLN A 230 9.51 13.92 -34.21
N ILE A 231 8.87 12.95 -33.57
CA ILE A 231 9.50 11.89 -32.79
C ILE A 231 9.38 10.63 -33.66
N ASP A 232 10.51 10.17 -34.19
CA ASP A 232 10.62 8.89 -34.90
C ASP A 232 10.72 7.73 -33.91
#